data_AF-A0A7J8NRC2-F1
#
_entry.id   AF-A0A7J8NRC2-F1
#
_cell.length_a   1.000
_cell.length_b   1.000
_cell.length_c   1.000
_cell.angle_alpha   90.00
_cell.angle_beta   90.00
_cell.angle_gamma   90.00
#
_symmetry.space_group_name_H-M   'P 1'
#
loop_
_entity.id
_entity.type
_entity.pdbx_description
1 polymer ?
#
loop_
_entity_poly.entity_id
_entity_poly.type
_entity_poly.pdbx_seq_one_letter_code
_entity_poly.pdbx_strand_id
1 'polypeptide(L)'
;VVINLDVESPQPNDITEAIKLKEQELRDRVCMKNRDEEKKLEREREKERIRAGKALLEAKRIAEENERKRLLALRKAEEEEEKRAREKVLKKLDLDKLERKQALGLPLENRAAKPPLPSIQEEKSSLPVKSITKADHMRECLRSLKLAYKDDNAKVKKAFQTLLIYVGNVARSPDEEKFRKIRLSNPKFQERVGSLKGGIKFLELCGFERSEGDEFLVFPRDKVDVQSLNTAGSMLKSALTNPYFGLLEKMKED
;
A
#
# COMPACT_ATOMS: atom_id res chain seq x y z
N VAL A 1 -43.89 -88.94 62.32
CA VAL A 1 -43.17 -88.05 61.38
C VAL A 1 -42.61 -86.89 62.20
N VAL A 2 -41.30 -86.84 62.40
CA VAL A 2 -40.63 -85.67 63.00
C VAL A 2 -39.52 -85.33 62.01
N ILE A 3 -39.71 -84.24 61.29
CA ILE A 3 -38.76 -83.74 60.31
C ILE A 3 -37.86 -82.76 61.08
N ASN A 4 -36.64 -83.19 61.38
CA ASN A 4 -35.62 -82.29 61.92
C ASN A 4 -35.15 -81.37 60.78
N LEU A 5 -35.51 -80.09 60.88
CA LEU A 5 -34.84 -79.02 60.14
C LEU A 5 -33.62 -78.59 60.94
N ASP A 6 -32.44 -79.07 60.55
CA ASP A 6 -31.18 -78.48 60.98
C ASP A 6 -31.03 -77.11 60.30
N VAL A 7 -31.35 -76.05 61.05
CA VAL A 7 -31.02 -74.68 60.68
C VAL A 7 -29.57 -74.45 61.08
N GLU A 8 -28.66 -74.69 60.13
CA GLU A 8 -27.24 -74.36 60.28
C GLU A 8 -27.09 -72.83 60.32
N SER A 9 -26.84 -72.30 61.52
CA SER A 9 -26.61 -70.87 61.74
C SER A 9 -25.23 -70.49 61.16
N PRO A 10 -25.12 -69.47 60.30
CA PRO A 10 -23.84 -69.09 59.71
C PRO A 10 -22.82 -68.72 60.79
N GLN A 11 -21.61 -69.26 60.68
CA GLN A 11 -20.55 -69.05 61.65
C GLN A 11 -20.17 -67.55 61.71
N PRO A 12 -19.87 -66.98 62.89
CA PRO A 12 -19.60 -65.55 63.06
C PRO A 12 -18.40 -65.02 62.24
N ASN A 13 -17.50 -65.91 61.82
CA ASN A 13 -16.36 -65.56 60.94
C ASN A 13 -16.82 -65.22 59.52
N ASP A 14 -17.82 -65.95 58.98
CA ASP A 14 -18.34 -65.73 57.61
C ASP A 14 -19.06 -64.38 57.49
N ILE A 15 -19.78 -63.98 58.54
CA ILE A 15 -20.45 -62.68 58.63
C ILE A 15 -19.41 -61.54 58.67
N THR A 16 -18.30 -61.74 59.38
CA THR A 16 -17.22 -60.76 59.50
C THR A 16 -16.48 -60.57 58.18
N GLU A 17 -16.25 -61.64 57.42
CA GLU A 17 -15.65 -61.57 56.09
C GLU A 17 -16.57 -60.90 55.06
N ALA A 18 -17.87 -61.19 55.09
CA ALA A 18 -18.85 -60.53 54.24
C ALA A 18 -18.95 -59.02 54.52
N ILE A 19 -18.84 -58.60 55.79
CA ILE A 19 -18.80 -57.17 56.18
C ILE A 19 -17.55 -56.50 55.63
N LYS A 20 -16.36 -57.12 55.77
CA LYS A 20 -15.09 -56.59 55.24
C LYS A 20 -15.11 -56.47 53.72
N LEU A 21 -15.67 -57.46 53.01
CA LEU A 21 -15.80 -57.42 51.56
C LEU A 21 -16.70 -56.27 51.09
N LYS A 22 -17.85 -56.06 51.75
CA LYS A 22 -18.73 -54.91 51.47
C LYS A 22 -18.06 -53.57 51.80
N GLU A 23 -17.29 -53.51 52.88
CA GLU A 23 -16.54 -52.30 53.22
C GLU A 23 -15.49 -51.97 52.15
N GLN A 24 -14.76 -52.98 51.67
CA GLN A 24 -13.79 -52.85 50.58
C GLN A 24 -14.47 -52.42 49.27
N GLU A 25 -15.60 -53.01 48.91
CA GLU A 25 -16.38 -52.64 47.73
C GLU A 25 -16.89 -51.18 47.80
N LEU A 26 -17.31 -50.71 48.99
CA LEU A 26 -17.70 -49.33 49.20
C LEU A 26 -16.51 -48.37 49.06
N ARG A 27 -15.34 -48.73 49.60
CA ARG A 27 -14.09 -47.96 49.46
C ARG A 27 -13.65 -47.86 48.00
N ASP A 28 -13.67 -48.97 47.27
CA ASP A 28 -13.31 -49.01 45.85
C ASP A 28 -14.28 -48.17 45.00
N ARG A 29 -15.57 -48.21 45.33
CA ARG A 29 -16.60 -47.38 44.67
C ARG A 29 -16.37 -45.88 44.88
N VAL A 30 -15.95 -45.47 46.08
CA VAL A 30 -15.59 -44.07 46.38
C VAL A 30 -14.30 -43.68 45.64
N CYS A 31 -13.29 -44.55 45.64
CA CYS A 31 -12.03 -44.33 44.91
C CYS A 31 -12.28 -44.14 43.40
N MET A 32 -13.11 -44.99 42.79
CA MET A 32 -13.48 -44.89 41.38
C MET A 32 -14.26 -43.60 41.07
N LYS A 33 -15.22 -43.21 41.93
CA LYS A 33 -15.93 -41.94 41.79
C LYS A 33 -15.00 -40.74 41.86
N ASN A 34 -14.12 -40.68 42.87
CA ASN A 34 -13.15 -39.60 43.03
C ASN A 34 -12.21 -39.51 41.82
N ARG A 35 -11.76 -40.65 41.30
CA ARG A 35 -10.90 -40.71 40.11
C ARG A 35 -11.61 -40.22 38.85
N ASP A 36 -12.90 -40.51 38.70
CA ASP A 36 -13.69 -40.03 37.55
C ASP A 36 -14.05 -38.55 37.67
N GLU A 37 -14.30 -38.05 38.87
CA GLU A 37 -14.47 -36.62 39.16
C GLU A 37 -13.18 -35.84 38.88
N GLU A 38 -12.03 -36.35 39.32
CA GLU A 38 -10.73 -35.75 39.05
C GLU A 38 -10.45 -35.66 37.53
N LYS A 39 -10.72 -36.73 36.77
CA LYS A 39 -10.61 -36.71 35.29
C LYS A 39 -11.57 -35.71 34.65
N LYS A 40 -12.78 -35.51 35.20
CA LYS A 40 -13.72 -34.50 34.69
C LYS A 40 -13.19 -33.09 34.95
N LEU A 41 -12.70 -32.82 36.15
CA LEU A 41 -12.09 -31.55 36.53
C LEU A 41 -10.85 -31.24 35.68
N GLU A 42 -10.00 -32.24 35.40
CA GLU A 42 -8.83 -32.08 34.54
C GLU A 42 -9.24 -31.71 33.10
N ARG A 43 -10.27 -32.36 32.55
CA ARG A 43 -10.84 -32.02 31.23
C ARG A 43 -11.45 -30.61 31.22
N GLU A 44 -12.05 -30.17 32.32
CA GLU A 44 -12.59 -28.81 32.44
C GLU A 44 -11.49 -27.76 32.47
N ARG A 45 -10.43 -27.96 33.28
CA ARG A 45 -9.26 -27.08 33.31
C ARG A 45 -8.58 -26.98 31.95
N GLU A 46 -8.44 -28.09 31.24
CA GLU A 46 -7.87 -28.12 29.89
C GLU A 46 -8.74 -27.35 28.88
N LYS A 47 -10.08 -27.50 28.95
CA LYS A 47 -11.02 -26.70 28.14
C LYS A 47 -10.93 -25.21 28.48
N GLU A 48 -10.80 -24.85 29.74
CA GLU A 48 -10.65 -23.47 30.18
C GLU A 48 -9.35 -22.85 29.68
N ARG A 49 -8.23 -23.58 29.71
CA ARG A 49 -6.97 -23.13 29.12
C ARG A 49 -7.13 -22.82 27.63
N ILE A 50 -7.78 -23.71 26.88
CA ILE A 50 -8.03 -23.53 25.45
C ILE A 50 -8.95 -22.33 25.21
N ARG A 51 -10.02 -22.17 26.00
CA ARG A 51 -10.93 -21.03 25.92
C ARG A 51 -10.21 -19.71 26.23
N ALA A 52 -9.40 -19.68 27.28
CA ALA A 52 -8.60 -18.52 27.66
C ALA A 52 -7.60 -18.14 26.56
N GLY A 53 -6.91 -19.13 25.96
CA GLY A 53 -6.01 -18.90 24.83
C GLY A 53 -6.73 -18.32 23.61
N LYS A 54 -7.91 -18.85 23.27
CA LYS A 54 -8.75 -18.32 22.19
C LYS A 54 -9.26 -16.91 22.48
N ALA A 55 -9.71 -16.65 23.71
CA ALA A 55 -10.17 -15.34 24.13
C ALA A 55 -9.05 -14.29 24.09
N LEU A 56 -7.82 -14.67 24.47
CA LEU A 56 -6.66 -13.78 24.43
C LEU A 56 -6.28 -13.42 22.99
N LEU A 57 -6.30 -14.40 22.07
CA LEU A 57 -6.07 -14.15 20.65
C LEU A 57 -7.15 -13.24 20.04
N GLU A 58 -8.41 -13.46 20.40
CA GLU A 58 -9.51 -12.63 19.91
C GLU A 58 -9.46 -11.20 20.46
N ALA A 59 -9.17 -11.03 21.75
CA ALA A 59 -8.96 -9.73 22.36
C ALA A 59 -7.80 -8.97 21.69
N LYS A 60 -6.70 -9.66 21.36
CA LYS A 60 -5.58 -9.08 20.62
C LYS A 60 -6.00 -8.58 19.23
N ARG A 61 -6.80 -9.37 18.51
CA ARG A 61 -7.32 -9.01 17.18
C ARG A 61 -8.21 -7.75 17.25
N ILE A 62 -9.11 -7.70 18.23
CA ILE A 62 -10.02 -6.56 18.44
C ILE A 62 -9.23 -5.29 18.81
N ALA A 63 -8.21 -5.42 19.67
CA ALA A 63 -7.35 -4.29 20.03
C ALA A 63 -6.62 -3.72 18.80
N GLU A 64 -6.02 -4.59 17.98
CA GLU A 64 -5.33 -4.17 16.75
C GLU A 64 -6.30 -3.50 15.75
N GLU A 65 -7.50 -4.04 15.57
CA GLU A 65 -8.51 -3.44 14.70
C GLU A 65 -8.96 -2.06 15.20
N ASN A 66 -9.14 -1.90 16.52
CA ASN A 66 -9.48 -0.63 17.13
C ASN A 66 -8.35 0.41 16.95
N GLU A 67 -7.09 0.01 17.09
CA GLU A 67 -5.94 0.87 16.80
C GLU A 67 -5.92 1.33 15.35
N ARG A 68 -6.10 0.40 14.39
CA ARG A 68 -6.21 0.73 12.96
C ARG A 68 -7.35 1.71 12.69
N LYS A 69 -8.51 1.50 13.32
CA LYS A 69 -9.68 2.38 13.20
C LYS A 69 -9.39 3.79 13.73
N ARG A 70 -8.67 3.90 14.86
CA ARG A 70 -8.22 5.20 15.41
C ARG A 70 -7.29 5.93 14.45
N LEU A 71 -6.31 5.23 13.86
CA LEU A 71 -5.38 5.83 12.90
C LEU A 71 -6.11 6.35 11.65
N LEU A 72 -7.04 5.57 11.10
CA LEU A 72 -7.84 6.00 9.96
C LEU A 72 -8.74 7.20 10.29
N ALA A 73 -9.34 7.21 11.48
CA ALA A 73 -10.15 8.34 11.95
C ALA A 73 -9.31 9.61 12.11
N LEU A 74 -8.10 9.52 12.65
CA LEU A 74 -7.17 10.66 12.76
C LEU A 74 -6.79 11.21 11.39
N ARG A 75 -6.45 10.34 10.43
CA ARG A 75 -6.15 10.74 9.05
C ARG A 75 -7.32 11.45 8.37
N LYS A 76 -8.53 10.91 8.56
CA LYS A 76 -9.74 11.52 7.99
C LYS A 76 -10.05 12.88 8.62
N ALA A 77 -9.86 13.02 9.94
CA ALA A 77 -10.05 14.29 10.63
C ALA A 77 -9.03 15.35 10.18
N GLU A 78 -7.75 14.97 10.03
CA GLU A 78 -6.68 15.81 9.49
C GLU A 78 -7.03 16.32 8.08
N GLU A 79 -7.46 15.41 7.19
CA GLU A 79 -7.86 15.75 5.83
C GLU A 79 -9.09 16.68 5.78
N GLU A 80 -10.07 16.47 6.67
CA GLU A 80 -11.25 17.32 6.76
C GLU A 80 -10.91 18.72 7.31
N GLU A 81 -10.01 18.80 8.29
CA GLU A 81 -9.51 20.08 8.80
C GLU A 81 -8.74 20.84 7.72
N GLU A 82 -7.89 20.17 6.94
CA GLU A 82 -7.18 20.76 5.81
C GLU A 82 -8.17 21.30 4.76
N LYS A 83 -9.20 20.52 4.41
CA LYS A 83 -10.26 20.96 3.48
C LYS A 83 -10.99 22.20 4.00
N ARG A 84 -11.34 22.23 5.28
CA ARG A 84 -11.98 23.41 5.91
C ARG A 84 -11.04 24.62 5.90
N ALA A 85 -9.74 24.43 6.12
CA ALA A 85 -8.77 25.51 6.07
C ALA A 85 -8.62 26.07 4.64
N ARG A 86 -8.53 25.19 3.63
CA ARG A 86 -8.49 25.58 2.21
C ARG A 86 -9.74 26.34 1.80
N GLU A 87 -10.93 25.88 2.19
CA GLU A 87 -12.19 26.55 1.88
C GLU A 87 -12.25 27.96 2.50
N LYS A 88 -11.74 28.12 3.73
CA LYS A 88 -11.63 29.45 4.37
C LYS A 88 -10.69 30.38 3.61
N VAL A 89 -9.55 29.89 3.12
CA VAL A 89 -8.61 30.68 2.31
C VAL A 89 -9.26 31.09 0.99
N LEU A 90 -9.92 30.15 0.32
CA LEU A 90 -10.63 30.41 -0.94
C LEU A 90 -11.68 31.51 -0.78
N LYS A 91 -12.53 31.40 0.26
CA LYS A 91 -13.53 32.44 0.58
C LYS A 91 -12.90 33.81 0.85
N LYS A 92 -11.75 33.86 1.54
CA LYS A 92 -11.02 35.12 1.76
C LYS A 92 -10.47 35.71 0.46
N LEU A 93 -9.93 34.89 -0.43
CA LEU A 93 -9.45 35.34 -1.74
C LEU A 93 -10.58 35.87 -2.63
N ASP A 94 -11.76 35.25 -2.58
CA ASP A 94 -12.92 35.72 -3.34
C ASP A 94 -13.44 37.06 -2.81
N LEU A 95 -13.47 37.25 -1.49
CA LEU A 95 -13.81 38.53 -0.88
C LEU A 95 -12.80 39.63 -1.23
N ASP A 96 -11.49 39.34 -1.16
CA ASP A 96 -10.43 40.27 -1.58
C ASP A 96 -10.51 40.59 -3.09
N LYS A 97 -10.84 39.61 -3.94
CA LYS A 97 -11.12 39.85 -5.37
C LYS A 97 -12.31 40.78 -5.57
N LEU A 98 -13.41 40.59 -4.83
CA LEU A 98 -14.59 41.44 -4.93
C LEU A 98 -14.32 42.85 -4.41
N GLU A 99 -13.62 42.98 -3.28
CA GLU A 99 -13.19 44.25 -2.70
C GLU A 99 -12.27 45.01 -3.66
N ARG A 100 -11.27 44.34 -4.27
CA ARG A 100 -10.44 44.96 -5.31
C ARG A 100 -11.24 45.36 -6.54
N LYS A 101 -12.21 44.55 -6.98
CA LYS A 101 -13.09 44.91 -8.11
C LYS A 101 -13.96 46.13 -7.79
N GLN A 102 -14.44 46.26 -6.55
CA GLN A 102 -15.18 47.43 -6.09
C GLN A 102 -14.26 48.66 -5.93
N ALA A 103 -13.06 48.50 -5.37
CA ALA A 103 -12.08 49.56 -5.18
C ALA A 103 -11.44 50.07 -6.49
N LEU A 104 -11.28 49.19 -7.49
CA LEU A 104 -10.83 49.56 -8.84
C LEU A 104 -11.94 50.17 -9.71
N GLY A 105 -13.17 50.29 -9.19
CA GLY A 105 -14.24 51.06 -9.82
C GLY A 105 -14.58 50.63 -11.25
N LEU A 106 -14.94 49.36 -11.45
CA LEU A 106 -15.49 48.90 -12.73
C LEU A 106 -17.02 48.72 -12.64
N PRO A 107 -17.83 49.64 -13.20
CA PRO A 107 -19.25 49.42 -13.41
C PRO A 107 -19.47 48.42 -14.55
N LEU A 108 -20.34 47.45 -14.31
CA LEU A 108 -21.02 46.72 -15.37
C LEU A 108 -21.97 47.71 -16.05
N GLU A 109 -21.62 48.16 -17.26
CA GLU A 109 -22.59 48.83 -18.13
C GLU A 109 -22.80 48.00 -19.41
N ASN A 110 -24.04 47.54 -19.56
CA ASN A 110 -24.55 46.98 -20.80
C ASN A 110 -24.50 48.05 -21.89
N ARG A 111 -23.81 47.80 -23.01
CA ARG A 111 -24.18 48.43 -24.28
C ARG A 111 -24.09 47.45 -25.44
N ALA A 112 -25.27 47.08 -25.92
CA ALA A 112 -25.47 46.50 -27.25
C ALA A 112 -25.35 47.61 -28.32
N ALA A 113 -24.56 47.35 -29.38
CA ALA A 113 -24.76 47.71 -30.81
C ALA A 113 -23.42 47.79 -31.60
N LYS A 114 -23.36 47.12 -32.76
CA LYS A 114 -22.26 46.91 -33.76
C LYS A 114 -22.28 48.00 -34.89
N PRO A 115 -21.52 47.98 -36.05
CA PRO A 115 -20.15 47.55 -36.52
C PRO A 115 -19.45 48.67 -37.42
N PRO A 116 -18.42 48.48 -38.33
CA PRO A 116 -17.45 47.39 -38.67
C PRO A 116 -15.92 47.76 -38.73
N LEU A 117 -15.07 46.72 -38.60
CA LEU A 117 -13.68 46.43 -39.10
C LEU A 117 -12.68 47.53 -39.57
N PRO A 118 -11.34 47.37 -39.35
CA PRO A 118 -10.55 46.37 -40.11
C PRO A 118 -9.52 45.52 -39.33
N SER A 119 -9.24 44.36 -39.93
CA SER A 119 -8.37 43.24 -39.57
C SER A 119 -6.89 43.60 -39.39
N ILE A 120 -6.28 43.21 -38.26
CA ILE A 120 -4.87 42.78 -38.16
C ILE A 120 -4.75 41.66 -37.09
N GLN A 121 -4.51 40.45 -37.61
CA GLN A 121 -3.78 39.30 -37.05
C GLN A 121 -4.20 38.71 -35.68
N GLU A 122 -4.67 37.47 -35.75
CA GLU A 122 -4.89 36.57 -34.62
C GLU A 122 -3.60 36.33 -33.82
N GLU A 123 -3.31 37.17 -32.84
CA GLU A 123 -2.54 36.74 -31.67
C GLU A 123 -3.47 35.89 -30.79
N LYS A 124 -3.36 34.58 -30.98
CA LYS A 124 -3.86 33.58 -30.02
C LYS A 124 -3.10 33.76 -28.71
N SER A 125 -3.58 34.69 -27.90
CA SER A 125 -3.14 34.94 -26.54
C SER A 125 -3.47 33.71 -25.67
N SER A 126 -2.44 32.89 -25.53
CA SER A 126 -2.03 32.22 -24.30
C SER A 126 -3.13 32.06 -23.23
N LEU A 127 -3.91 30.99 -23.35
CA LEU A 127 -4.21 30.20 -22.15
C LEU A 127 -2.86 29.82 -21.50
N PRO A 128 -2.75 29.74 -20.16
CA PRO A 128 -1.60 29.10 -19.52
C PRO A 128 -1.60 27.61 -19.88
N VAL A 129 -1.10 27.29 -21.08
CA VAL A 129 -0.62 25.96 -21.41
C VAL A 129 0.55 25.78 -20.46
N LYS A 130 0.28 25.11 -19.33
CA LYS A 130 1.31 24.62 -18.41
C LYS A 130 2.41 24.07 -19.30
N SER A 131 3.55 24.75 -19.33
CA SER A 131 4.72 24.26 -20.05
C SER A 131 4.96 22.86 -19.49
N ILE A 132 4.66 21.84 -20.29
CA ILE A 132 4.76 20.45 -19.84
C ILE A 132 6.21 20.28 -19.42
N THR A 133 6.44 20.16 -18.11
CA THR A 133 7.80 20.15 -17.60
C THR A 133 8.45 18.84 -18.06
N LYS A 134 9.79 18.80 -18.13
CA LYS A 134 10.49 17.54 -18.44
C LYS A 134 10.04 16.42 -17.50
N ALA A 135 9.76 16.75 -16.23
CA ALA A 135 9.23 15.82 -15.24
C ALA A 135 7.86 15.23 -15.62
N ASP A 136 6.94 16.03 -16.17
CA ASP A 136 5.61 15.54 -16.57
C ASP A 136 5.69 14.56 -17.74
N HIS A 137 6.57 14.82 -18.71
CA HIS A 137 6.85 13.88 -19.81
C HIS A 137 7.44 12.56 -19.31
N MET A 138 8.31 12.62 -18.29
CA MET A 138 8.87 11.43 -17.66
C MET A 138 7.79 10.63 -16.93
N ARG A 139 6.88 11.30 -16.21
CA ARG A 139 5.73 10.65 -15.54
C ARG A 139 4.81 9.98 -16.54
N GLU A 140 4.49 10.66 -17.64
CA GLU A 140 3.65 10.11 -18.70
C GLU A 140 4.32 8.93 -19.41
N CYS A 141 5.64 8.96 -19.63
CA CYS A 141 6.36 7.80 -20.16
C CYS A 141 6.26 6.60 -19.22
N LEU A 142 6.44 6.79 -17.91
CA LEU A 142 6.33 5.70 -16.93
C LEU A 142 4.89 5.18 -16.79
N ARG A 143 3.90 6.08 -16.86
CA ARG A 143 2.46 5.74 -16.84
C ARG A 143 2.05 4.92 -18.05
N SER A 144 2.35 5.40 -19.26
CA SER A 144 2.06 4.70 -20.51
C SER A 144 2.76 3.35 -20.59
N LEU A 145 3.99 3.26 -20.07
CA LEU A 145 4.75 2.01 -20.00
C LEU A 145 4.10 0.99 -19.06
N LYS A 146 3.58 1.42 -17.92
CA LYS A 146 2.84 0.55 -17.01
C LYS A 146 1.47 0.15 -17.57
N LEU A 147 0.82 1.05 -18.31
CA LEU A 147 -0.48 0.82 -18.95
C LEU A 147 -0.38 -0.16 -20.12
N ALA A 148 0.68 -0.07 -20.93
CA ALA A 148 0.90 -0.91 -22.10
C ALA A 148 1.22 -2.38 -21.75
N TYR A 149 1.75 -2.63 -20.54
CA TYR A 149 2.18 -3.95 -20.07
C TYR A 149 1.48 -4.33 -18.76
N LYS A 150 0.19 -4.00 -18.61
CA LYS A 150 -0.63 -4.35 -17.43
C LYS A 150 -0.59 -5.84 -17.09
N ASP A 151 -0.53 -6.70 -18.11
CA ASP A 151 -0.52 -8.16 -17.95
C ASP A 151 0.88 -8.68 -17.58
N ASP A 152 1.92 -7.90 -17.87
CA ASP A 152 3.34 -8.26 -17.72
C ASP A 152 4.04 -7.40 -16.65
N ASN A 153 3.36 -7.15 -15.53
CA ASN A 153 3.89 -6.33 -14.43
C ASN A 153 5.29 -6.75 -13.94
N ALA A 154 5.63 -8.05 -14.00
CA ALA A 154 6.95 -8.56 -13.65
C ALA A 154 8.05 -8.05 -14.61
N LYS A 155 7.76 -7.98 -15.91
CA LYS A 155 8.69 -7.42 -16.91
C LYS A 155 8.85 -5.92 -16.70
N VAL A 156 7.75 -5.20 -16.48
CA VAL A 156 7.77 -3.75 -16.17
C VAL A 156 8.62 -3.44 -14.93
N LYS A 157 8.45 -4.20 -13.85
CA LYS A 157 9.25 -4.04 -12.63
C LYS A 157 10.75 -4.25 -12.90
N LYS A 158 11.13 -5.30 -13.62
CA LYS A 158 12.54 -5.56 -14.00
C LYS A 158 13.11 -4.43 -14.85
N ALA A 159 12.31 -3.87 -15.75
CA ALA A 159 12.71 -2.75 -16.58
C ALA A 159 12.94 -1.48 -15.77
N PHE A 160 12.01 -1.13 -14.89
CA PHE A 160 12.13 0.05 -14.02
C PHE A 160 13.33 -0.07 -13.08
N GLN A 161 13.61 -1.25 -12.55
CA GLN A 161 14.83 -1.51 -11.78
C GLN A 161 16.09 -1.28 -12.62
N THR A 162 16.10 -1.75 -13.87
CA THR A 162 17.25 -1.57 -14.77
C THR A 162 17.44 -0.10 -15.15
N LEU A 163 16.36 0.63 -15.44
CA LEU A 163 16.37 2.07 -15.68
C LEU A 163 16.88 2.84 -14.45
N LEU A 164 16.44 2.45 -13.25
CA LEU A 164 16.88 3.05 -11.99
C LEU A 164 18.38 2.82 -11.75
N ILE A 165 18.93 1.68 -12.14
CA ILE A 165 20.37 1.42 -12.06
C ILE A 165 21.12 2.37 -13.01
N TYR A 166 20.68 2.54 -14.26
CA TYR A 166 21.35 3.45 -15.19
C TYR A 166 21.32 4.90 -14.71
N VAL A 167 20.13 5.41 -14.38
CA VAL A 167 19.97 6.78 -13.86
C VAL A 167 20.70 6.96 -12.53
N GLY A 168 20.64 5.98 -11.63
CA GLY A 168 21.29 6.03 -10.32
C GLY A 168 22.82 5.91 -10.39
N ASN A 169 23.37 5.25 -11.40
CA ASN A 169 24.81 5.21 -11.61
C ASN A 169 25.32 6.55 -12.14
N VAL A 170 24.62 7.15 -13.13
CA VAL A 170 24.97 8.48 -13.65
C VAL A 170 24.83 9.56 -12.56
N ALA A 171 23.79 9.49 -11.72
CA ALA A 171 23.58 10.46 -10.65
C ALA A 171 24.64 10.37 -9.52
N ARG A 172 25.19 9.17 -9.25
CA ARG A 172 26.19 8.94 -8.20
C ARG A 172 27.63 9.21 -8.66
N SER A 173 27.93 8.83 -9.89
CA SER A 173 29.28 8.94 -10.45
C SER A 173 29.17 9.53 -11.85
N PRO A 174 28.88 10.84 -11.95
CA PRO A 174 28.68 11.50 -13.22
C PRO A 174 29.93 11.45 -14.07
N ASP A 175 31.14 11.44 -13.49
CA ASP A 175 32.42 11.49 -14.22
C ASP A 175 32.84 10.18 -14.88
N GLU A 176 32.19 9.05 -14.58
CA GLU A 176 32.63 7.75 -15.08
C GLU A 176 32.01 7.41 -16.45
N GLU A 177 32.83 7.40 -17.51
CA GLU A 177 32.39 7.19 -18.90
C GLU A 177 31.67 5.86 -19.12
N LYS A 178 32.02 4.82 -18.34
CA LYS A 178 31.36 3.51 -18.42
C LYS A 178 29.87 3.57 -18.08
N PHE A 179 29.45 4.53 -17.25
CA PHE A 179 28.05 4.74 -16.89
C PHE A 179 27.34 5.72 -17.83
N ARG A 180 28.11 6.50 -18.61
CA ARG A 180 27.59 7.38 -19.65
C ARG A 180 27.26 6.65 -20.94
N LYS A 181 27.83 5.46 -21.19
CA LYS A 181 27.62 4.71 -22.44
C LYS A 181 26.90 3.39 -22.19
N ILE A 182 25.71 3.24 -22.76
CA ILE A 182 24.90 2.01 -22.72
C ILE A 182 24.91 1.37 -24.11
N ARG A 183 25.22 0.08 -24.19
CA ARG A 183 25.16 -0.68 -25.46
C ARG A 183 23.75 -1.20 -25.69
N LEU A 184 23.12 -0.81 -26.81
CA LEU A 184 21.78 -1.25 -27.19
C LEU A 184 21.78 -2.73 -27.65
N SER A 185 22.90 -3.21 -28.19
CA SER A 185 23.11 -4.62 -28.57
C SER A 185 23.19 -5.59 -27.37
N ASN A 186 23.34 -5.09 -26.13
CA ASN A 186 23.40 -5.98 -24.96
C ASN A 186 22.06 -6.71 -24.77
N PRO A 187 22.02 -8.06 -24.78
CA PRO A 187 20.77 -8.82 -24.66
C PRO A 187 20.01 -8.51 -23.37
N LYS A 188 20.72 -8.23 -22.26
CA LYS A 188 20.08 -7.85 -20.98
C LYS A 188 19.39 -6.50 -21.05
N PHE A 189 19.92 -5.58 -21.86
CA PHE A 189 19.29 -4.27 -22.09
C PHE A 189 18.08 -4.43 -23.02
N GLN A 190 18.25 -5.13 -24.13
CA GLN A 190 17.20 -5.44 -25.10
C GLN A 190 15.99 -6.13 -24.45
N GLU A 191 16.22 -7.19 -23.68
CA GLU A 191 15.14 -7.95 -23.03
C GLU A 191 14.34 -7.09 -22.04
N ARG A 192 15.01 -6.23 -21.27
CA ARG A 192 14.40 -5.50 -20.14
C ARG A 192 13.86 -4.13 -20.54
N VAL A 193 14.65 -3.34 -21.25
CA VAL A 193 14.35 -1.93 -21.58
C VAL A 193 14.04 -1.76 -23.06
N GLY A 194 14.74 -2.48 -23.94
CA GLY A 194 14.54 -2.40 -25.40
C GLY A 194 13.20 -3.00 -25.87
N SER A 195 12.72 -4.06 -25.20
CA SER A 195 11.43 -4.70 -25.47
C SER A 195 10.24 -3.80 -25.13
N LEU A 196 10.47 -2.75 -24.34
CA LEU A 196 9.47 -1.83 -23.86
C LEU A 196 9.51 -0.54 -24.69
N LYS A 197 8.46 -0.28 -25.47
CA LYS A 197 8.36 0.88 -26.39
C LYS A 197 8.53 2.26 -25.71
N GLY A 198 8.44 2.35 -24.37
CA GLY A 198 8.68 3.57 -23.60
C GLY A 198 10.03 3.63 -22.86
N GLY A 199 10.80 2.54 -22.82
CA GLY A 199 12.04 2.47 -22.03
C GLY A 199 13.15 3.36 -22.60
N ILE A 200 13.34 3.32 -23.93
CA ILE A 200 14.32 4.15 -24.63
C ILE A 200 13.92 5.63 -24.59
N LYS A 201 12.63 5.92 -24.81
CA LYS A 201 12.09 7.28 -24.73
C LYS A 201 12.28 7.91 -23.34
N PHE A 202 12.15 7.11 -22.28
CA PHE A 202 12.45 7.58 -20.92
C PHE A 202 13.93 7.94 -20.74
N LEU A 203 14.85 7.15 -21.31
CA LEU A 203 16.28 7.46 -21.26
C LEU A 203 16.61 8.73 -22.06
N GLU A 204 15.98 8.92 -23.22
CA GLU A 204 16.10 10.17 -24.00
C GLU A 204 15.64 11.39 -23.18
N LEU A 205 14.52 11.28 -22.47
CA LEU A 205 14.04 12.32 -21.57
C LEU A 205 14.97 12.58 -20.37
N CYS A 206 15.72 11.57 -19.92
CA CYS A 206 16.74 11.73 -18.89
C CYS A 206 17.99 12.46 -19.39
N GLY A 207 18.18 12.60 -20.71
CA GLY A 207 19.35 13.24 -21.32
C GLY A 207 20.32 12.27 -22.02
N PHE A 208 19.93 11.02 -22.24
CA PHE A 208 20.72 10.12 -23.07
C PHE A 208 20.44 10.38 -24.56
N GLU A 209 21.48 10.46 -25.38
CA GLU A 209 21.40 10.68 -26.82
C GLU A 209 21.76 9.38 -27.56
N ARG A 210 21.12 9.12 -28.70
CA ARG A 210 21.49 8.00 -29.57
C ARG A 210 22.73 8.38 -30.37
N SER A 211 23.76 7.53 -30.33
CA SER A 211 24.96 7.71 -31.15
C SER A 211 24.66 7.42 -32.63
N GLU A 212 25.49 7.94 -33.54
CA GLU A 212 25.35 7.90 -35.01
C GLU A 212 25.10 6.53 -35.68
N GLY A 213 25.09 5.42 -34.93
CA GLY A 213 24.77 4.08 -35.44
C GLY A 213 23.58 3.40 -34.76
N ASP A 214 22.82 4.08 -33.88
CA ASP A 214 21.76 3.47 -33.06
C ASP A 214 22.21 2.23 -32.24
N GLU A 215 23.53 2.03 -32.09
CA GLU A 215 24.11 0.92 -31.33
C GLU A 215 24.37 1.28 -29.86
N PHE A 216 24.55 2.57 -29.58
CA PHE A 216 24.90 3.06 -28.25
C PHE A 216 24.04 4.25 -27.85
N LEU A 217 23.65 4.25 -26.58
CA LEU A 217 23.05 5.38 -25.90
C LEU A 217 24.13 6.06 -25.07
N VAL A 218 24.43 7.33 -25.37
CA VAL A 218 25.52 8.09 -24.73
C VAL A 218 24.93 9.26 -23.95
N PHE A 219 25.40 9.48 -22.73
CA PHE A 219 25.05 10.62 -21.91
C PHE A 219 26.11 11.72 -22.09
N PRO A 220 25.79 12.87 -22.69
CA PRO A 220 26.75 13.97 -22.88
C PRO A 220 27.24 14.54 -21.55
N ARG A 221 28.54 14.86 -21.47
CA ARG A 221 29.15 15.45 -20.26
C ARG A 221 28.57 16.82 -19.92
N ASP A 222 28.17 17.59 -20.91
CA ASP A 222 27.74 18.98 -20.76
C ASP A 222 26.28 19.13 -20.27
N LYS A 223 25.50 18.04 -20.26
CA LYS A 223 24.06 18.07 -19.94
C LYS A 223 23.69 17.31 -18.66
N VAL A 224 24.65 17.08 -17.76
CA VAL A 224 24.38 16.35 -16.50
C VAL A 224 23.63 17.24 -15.51
N ASP A 225 22.30 17.20 -15.57
CA ASP A 225 21.45 17.75 -14.51
C ASP A 225 21.16 16.69 -13.44
N VAL A 226 22.00 16.70 -12.40
CA VAL A 226 21.90 15.79 -11.25
C VAL A 226 20.53 15.91 -10.56
N GLN A 227 19.91 17.09 -10.53
CA GLN A 227 18.59 17.28 -9.91
C GLN A 227 17.47 16.62 -10.73
N SER A 228 17.50 16.78 -12.06
CA SER A 228 16.58 16.06 -12.95
C SER A 228 16.73 14.54 -12.85
N LEU A 229 17.97 14.03 -12.79
CA LEU A 229 18.23 12.59 -12.63
C LEU A 229 17.76 12.06 -11.27
N ASN A 230 17.94 12.81 -10.19
CA ASN A 230 17.43 12.43 -8.86
C ASN A 230 15.90 12.45 -8.81
N THR A 231 15.27 13.42 -9.47
CA THR A 231 13.82 13.48 -9.62
C THR A 231 13.32 12.28 -10.43
N ALA A 232 13.97 11.96 -11.54
CA ALA A 232 13.70 10.77 -12.37
C ALA A 232 13.83 9.46 -11.58
N GLY A 233 14.91 9.31 -10.81
CA GLY A 233 15.15 8.15 -9.95
C GLY A 233 14.08 8.02 -8.87
N SER A 234 13.66 9.13 -8.27
CA SER A 234 12.58 9.14 -7.27
C SER A 234 11.23 8.77 -7.90
N MET A 235 10.95 9.24 -9.12
CA MET A 235 9.76 8.85 -9.88
C MET A 235 9.77 7.37 -10.24
N LEU A 236 10.89 6.81 -10.68
CA LEU A 236 11.06 5.37 -10.94
C LEU A 236 10.84 4.52 -9.68
N LYS A 237 11.42 4.94 -8.54
CA LYS A 237 11.18 4.27 -7.24
C LYS A 237 9.71 4.31 -6.85
N SER A 238 9.09 5.47 -7.02
CA SER A 238 7.66 5.66 -6.74
C SER A 238 6.81 4.78 -7.67
N ALA A 239 7.19 4.63 -8.94
CA ALA A 239 6.50 3.78 -9.90
C ALA A 239 6.60 2.28 -9.59
N LEU A 240 7.73 1.86 -8.99
CA LEU A 240 7.96 0.50 -8.50
C LEU A 240 7.14 0.19 -7.24
N THR A 241 7.12 1.10 -6.27
CA THR A 241 6.45 0.92 -4.98
C THR A 241 4.94 1.13 -5.08
N ASN A 242 4.48 2.10 -5.87
CA ASN A 242 3.08 2.48 -5.97
C ASN A 242 2.37 1.78 -7.14
N PRO A 243 1.36 0.91 -6.88
CA PRO A 243 0.54 0.29 -7.92
C PRO A 243 -0.18 1.30 -8.83
N TYR A 244 -0.57 2.45 -8.28
CA TYR A 244 -1.35 3.50 -8.96
C TYR A 244 -0.50 4.70 -9.43
N PHE A 245 0.79 4.50 -9.64
CA PHE A 245 1.69 5.56 -10.11
C PHE A 245 1.13 6.28 -11.35
N GLY A 246 0.96 7.61 -11.23
CA GLY A 246 0.39 8.46 -12.28
C GLY A 246 -1.14 8.43 -12.41
N LEU A 247 -1.87 7.57 -11.68
CA LEU A 247 -3.34 7.48 -11.80
C LEU A 247 -4.07 8.62 -11.06
N LEU A 248 -3.44 9.19 -10.03
CA LEU A 248 -4.02 10.22 -9.14
C LEU A 248 -3.66 11.66 -9.52
N GLU A 249 -2.98 11.88 -10.66
CA GLU A 249 -2.45 13.19 -11.00
C GLU A 249 -3.49 14.19 -11.56
N LYS A 250 -4.78 13.79 -11.61
CA LYS A 250 -5.88 14.70 -11.92
C LYS A 250 -6.40 15.51 -10.73
N MET A 251 -5.84 15.33 -9.52
CA MET A 251 -6.31 16.03 -8.31
C MET A 251 -5.20 16.77 -7.56
N LYS A 252 -4.24 17.33 -8.30
CA LYS A 252 -3.38 18.40 -7.74
C LYS A 252 -3.64 19.68 -8.53
N GLU A 253 -4.89 20.08 -8.51
CA GLU A 253 -5.35 21.38 -8.94
C GLU A 253 -6.53 21.75 -8.03
N ASP A 254 -6.42 22.95 -7.46
CA ASP A 254 -7.31 23.64 -6.50
C ASP A 254 -6.98 23.49 -4.99
#